data_AF-A0A383DES5-F1
#
_entry.id   AF-A0A383DES5-F1
#
_cell.length_a   1.000
_cell.length_b   1.000
_cell.length_c   1.000
_cell.angle_alpha   90.00
_cell.angle_beta   90.00
_cell.angle_gamma   90.00
#
_symmetry.space_group_name_H-M   'P 1'
#
loop_
_entity.id
_entity.type
_entity.pdbx_description
1 polymer ?
#
loop_
_entity_poly.entity_id
_entity_poly.type
_entity_poly.pdbx_seq_one_letter_code
_entity_poly.pdbx_strand_id
1 'polypeptide(L)'
;MEEFIIKATLEDSEKINLLAFGQTIEDVVDNLVQMDAVKSVEEVIRKRDGASWHLNDTDAISKLRALRNQIKDKVLLKNVLTGAEGL
;
A
#
# COMPACT_ATOMS: atom_id res chain seq x y z
N MET A 1 15.63 0.59 -6.65
CA MET A 1 14.91 1.24 -5.55
C MET A 1 14.39 2.56 -6.08
N GLU A 2 13.10 2.80 -5.93
CA GLU A 2 12.40 3.97 -6.43
C GLU A 2 11.77 4.73 -5.27
N GLU A 3 11.60 6.03 -5.44
CA GLU A 3 10.99 6.93 -4.47
C GLU A 3 9.49 7.10 -4.74
N PHE A 4 8.70 7.05 -3.68
CA PHE A 4 7.27 7.23 -3.71
C PHE A 4 6.82 8.26 -2.68
N ILE A 5 5.93 9.15 -3.09
CA ILE A 5 5.22 10.07 -2.21
C ILE A 5 3.82 9.52 -2.00
N ILE A 6 3.43 9.33 -0.74
CA ILE A 6 2.16 8.73 -0.37
C ILE A 6 1.36 9.76 0.41
N LYS A 7 0.17 10.06 -0.08
CA LYS A 7 -0.81 10.87 0.65
C LYS A 7 -1.68 9.92 1.44
N ALA A 8 -1.51 9.94 2.77
CA ALA A 8 -2.20 9.04 3.68
C ALA A 8 -2.93 9.83 4.76
N THR A 9 -4.01 9.25 5.27
CA THR A 9 -4.72 9.73 6.45
C THR A 9 -4.42 8.77 7.59
N LEU A 10 -3.99 9.30 8.73
CA LEU A 10 -3.77 8.55 9.95
C LEU A 10 -5.08 8.26 10.70
N GLU A 11 -5.03 7.43 11.74
CA GLU A 11 -6.19 7.12 12.58
C GLU A 11 -6.87 8.36 13.19
N ASP A 12 -6.08 9.38 13.57
CA ASP A 12 -6.56 10.66 14.10
C ASP A 12 -7.19 11.57 13.02
N SER A 13 -7.36 11.08 11.79
CA SER A 13 -7.82 11.87 10.63
C SER A 13 -6.83 12.95 10.17
N GLU A 14 -5.60 12.91 10.68
CA GLU A 14 -4.50 13.74 10.21
C GLU A 14 -4.03 13.28 8.82
N LYS A 15 -3.99 14.21 7.86
CA LYS A 15 -3.47 13.95 6.51
C LYS A 15 -1.98 14.23 6.48
N ILE A 16 -1.21 13.23 6.07
CA ILE A 16 0.24 13.29 6.00
C ILE A 16 0.74 12.89 4.62
N ASN A 17 1.92 13.41 4.28
CA ASN A 17 2.67 12.98 3.12
C ASN A 17 3.85 12.13 3.61
N LEU A 18 3.80 10.83 3.34
CA LEU A 18 4.88 9.90 3.65
C LEU A 18 5.80 9.78 2.44
N LEU A 19 7.09 9.73 2.69
CA LEU A 19 8.09 9.33 1.70
C LEU A 19 8.41 7.86 1.93
N ALA A 20 8.25 7.02 0.90
CA ALA A 20 8.63 5.62 0.95
C ALA A 20 9.55 5.24 -0.20
N PHE A 21 10.29 4.16 0.02
CA PHE A 21 11.24 3.62 -0.94
C PHE A 21 10.89 2.15 -1.16
N GLY A 22 10.70 1.75 -2.41
CA GLY A 22 10.34 0.39 -2.76
C GLY A 22 10.91 -0.01 -4.12
N GLN A 23 10.81 -1.29 -4.47
CA GLN A 23 11.11 -1.75 -5.83
C GLN A 23 9.91 -1.64 -6.76
N THR A 24 8.71 -1.81 -6.21
CA THR A 24 7.43 -1.73 -6.92
C THR A 24 6.39 -1.02 -6.05
N ILE A 25 5.26 -0.65 -6.64
CA ILE A 25 4.16 -0.02 -5.89
C ILE A 25 3.56 -1.01 -4.87
N GLU A 26 3.54 -2.29 -5.19
CA GLU A 26 3.04 -3.36 -4.32
C GLU A 26 3.89 -3.49 -3.04
N ASP A 27 5.21 -3.35 -3.15
CA ASP A 27 6.13 -3.35 -1.99
C ASP A 27 5.88 -2.15 -1.07
N VAL A 28 5.60 -0.99 -1.67
CA VAL A 28 5.25 0.23 -0.92
C VAL A 28 3.89 0.10 -0.25
N VAL A 29 2.89 -0.39 -0.96
CA VAL A 29 1.54 -0.60 -0.43
C VAL A 29 1.53 -1.68 0.66
N ASP A 30 2.26 -2.78 0.48
CA ASP A 30 2.40 -3.80 1.54
C ASP A 30 2.98 -3.19 2.81
N ASN A 31 4.06 -2.40 2.70
CA ASN A 31 4.64 -1.69 3.85
C ASN A 31 3.62 -0.75 4.53
N LEU A 32 2.86 0.04 3.76
CA LEU A 32 1.81 0.90 4.29
C LEU A 32 0.71 0.13 5.02
N VAL A 33 0.32 -1.02 4.48
CA VAL A 33 -0.69 -1.89 5.10
C VAL A 33 -0.22 -2.42 6.46
N GLN A 34 1.09 -2.60 6.67
CA GLN A 34 1.64 -3.01 7.98
C GLN A 34 1.72 -1.86 9.00
N MET A 35 1.57 -0.60 8.59
CA MET A 35 1.59 0.54 9.50
C MET A 35 0.21 0.74 10.11
N ASP A 36 0.00 0.28 11.35
CA ASP A 36 -1.30 0.40 12.03
C ASP A 36 -1.83 1.84 12.08
N ALA A 37 -0.94 2.81 12.27
CA ALA A 37 -1.28 4.24 12.33
C ALA A 37 -1.90 4.79 11.04
N VAL A 38 -1.66 4.15 9.88
CA VAL A 38 -2.24 4.55 8.60
C VAL A 38 -3.66 3.99 8.50
N LYS A 39 -4.64 4.88 8.43
CA LYS A 39 -6.06 4.55 8.29
C LYS A 39 -6.46 4.38 6.82
N SER A 40 -6.04 5.29 5.96
CA SER A 40 -6.33 5.23 4.53
C SER A 40 -5.19 5.83 3.71
N VAL A 41 -5.07 5.43 2.45
CA VAL A 41 -4.16 6.04 1.48
C VAL A 41 -5.02 6.62 0.37
N GLU A 42 -4.83 7.89 0.03
CA GLU A 42 -5.56 8.58 -1.03
C GLU A 42 -4.84 8.42 -2.37
N GLU A 43 -3.51 8.59 -2.36
CA GLU A 43 -2.70 8.64 -3.56
C GLU A 43 -1.28 8.14 -3.28
N VAL A 44 -0.72 7.39 -4.22
CA VAL A 44 0.70 7.07 -4.26
C VAL A 44 1.29 7.58 -5.56
N ILE A 45 2.39 8.32 -5.49
CA ILE A 45 3.04 8.97 -6.63
C ILE A 45 4.47 8.48 -6.72
N ARG A 46 4.86 7.90 -7.87
CA ARG A 46 6.25 7.55 -8.15
C ARG A 46 7.01 8.79 -8.62
N LYS A 47 8.08 9.13 -7.90
CA LYS A 47 8.88 10.34 -8.15
C LYS A 47 9.61 10.35 -9.49
N ARG A 48 10.01 9.17 -9.99
CA ARG A 48 10.82 9.02 -11.21
C ARG A 48 10.12 9.57 -12.46
N ASP A 49 8.84 9.25 -12.62
CA ASP A 49 8.07 9.50 -13.86
C ASP A 49 6.72 10.17 -13.59
N GLY A 50 6.37 10.41 -12.32
CA GLY A 50 5.14 11.07 -11.93
C GLY A 50 3.90 10.18 -12.05
N ALA A 51 4.06 8.88 -12.29
CA ALA A 51 2.94 7.94 -12.26
C ALA A 51 2.25 8.01 -10.90
N SER A 52 0.93 8.15 -10.90
CA SER A 52 0.10 8.23 -9.71
C SER A 52 -0.96 7.15 -9.71
N TRP A 53 -1.21 6.59 -8.53
CA TRP A 53 -2.25 5.60 -8.26
C TRP A 53 -3.16 6.16 -7.17
N HIS A 54 -4.44 6.32 -7.51
CA HIS A 54 -5.46 6.75 -6.57
C HIS A 54 -6.18 5.53 -6.00
N LEU A 55 -6.26 5.44 -4.67
CA LEU A 55 -7.11 4.48 -4.01
C LEU A 55 -8.46 5.16 -3.76
N ASN A 56 -9.41 4.94 -4.66
CA ASN A 56 -10.75 5.53 -4.60
C ASN A 56 -11.62 4.99 -3.45
N ASP A 57 -11.18 3.91 -2.80
CA ASP A 57 -11.92 3.27 -1.71
C ASP A 57 -11.25 3.64 -0.39
N THR A 58 -11.94 4.43 0.43
CA THR A 58 -11.45 4.92 1.73
C THR A 58 -11.07 3.78 2.68
N ASP A 59 -11.61 2.58 2.42
CA ASP A 59 -11.37 1.37 3.21
C ASP A 59 -10.40 0.39 2.51
N ALA A 60 -9.79 0.77 1.38
CA ALA A 60 -8.88 -0.10 0.63
C ALA A 60 -7.73 -0.63 1.51
N ILE A 61 -7.14 0.22 2.35
CA ILE A 61 -6.06 -0.17 3.26
C ILE A 61 -6.57 -1.13 4.35
N SER A 62 -7.73 -0.87 4.94
CA SER A 62 -8.37 -1.78 5.91
C SER A 62 -8.66 -3.15 5.29
N LYS A 63 -9.19 -3.19 4.06
CA LYS A 63 -9.47 -4.42 3.31
C LYS A 63 -8.18 -5.18 2.99
N LEU A 64 -7.14 -4.49 2.53
CA LEU A 64 -5.82 -5.10 2.27
C LEU A 64 -5.19 -5.62 3.56
N ARG A 65 -5.33 -4.91 4.68
CA ARG A 65 -4.87 -5.36 6.01
C ARG A 65 -5.63 -6.59 6.48
N ALA A 66 -6.95 -6.63 6.28
CA ALA A 66 -7.78 -7.79 6.60
C ALA A 66 -7.40 -9.01 5.75
N LEU A 67 -7.18 -8.83 4.44
CA LEU A 67 -6.69 -9.88 3.54
C LEU A 67 -5.30 -10.36 3.97
N ARG A 68 -4.38 -9.45 4.33
CA ARG A 68 -3.05 -9.77 4.84
C ARG A 68 -3.10 -10.54 6.15
N ASN A 69 -3.99 -10.18 7.08
CA ASN A 69 -4.16 -10.91 8.34
C ASN A 69 -4.75 -12.31 8.16
N GLN A 70 -5.56 -12.53 7.11
CA GLN A 70 -6.02 -13.89 6.74
C GLN A 70 -4.89 -14.73 6.17
N ILE A 71 -3.89 -14.08 5.59
CA ILE A 71 -2.70 -14.71 5.05
C ILE A 71 -1.68 -14.91 6.18
N LYS A 72 -1.87 -15.99 6.97
CA LYS A 72 -0.89 -16.45 7.98
C LYS A 72 0.45 -16.89 7.39
N ASP A 73 0.52 -17.05 6.07
CA ASP A 73 1.66 -17.57 5.33
C ASP A 73 2.14 -16.53 4.31
N LYS A 74 3.34 -15.96 4.50
CA LYS A 74 3.93 -14.90 3.65
C LYS A 74 3.89 -15.19 2.14
N VAL A 75 3.77 -16.46 1.74
CA VAL A 75 3.71 -16.93 0.34
C VAL A 75 2.41 -16.54 -0.37
N LEU A 76 1.26 -16.54 0.33
CA LEU A 76 -0.05 -16.27 -0.29
C LEU A 76 -0.26 -14.78 -0.62
N LEU A 77 0.40 -13.88 0.10
CA LEU A 77 0.27 -12.43 -0.09
C LEU A 77 0.88 -11.99 -1.42
N LYS A 78 2.02 -12.60 -1.78
CA LYS A 78 2.65 -12.44 -3.09
C LYS A 78 1.68 -12.81 -4.21
N ASN A 79 1.00 -13.95 -4.10
CA ASN A 79 0.07 -14.41 -5.14
C ASN A 79 -1.17 -13.51 -5.32
N VAL A 80 -1.66 -12.91 -4.22
CA VAL A 80 -2.80 -11.98 -4.25
C VAL A 80 -2.40 -10.62 -4.83
N LEU A 81 -1.21 -10.12 -4.49
CA LEU A 81 -0.72 -8.81 -4.96
C LEU A 81 -0.23 -8.85 -6.42
N THR A 82 0.39 -9.95 -6.86
CA THR A 82 0.93 -10.06 -8.22
C THR A 82 -0.05 -10.66 -9.23
N GLY A 83 -1.30 -10.94 -8.85
CA GLY A 83 -2.32 -11.46 -9.76
C GLY A 83 -1.87 -12.71 -10.51
N ALA A 84 -1.60 -13.80 -9.77
CA ALA A 84 -1.35 -15.14 -10.30
C ALA A 84 -0.29 -15.30 -11.41
N GLU A 85 0.90 -15.77 -11.03
CA GLU A 85 1.66 -16.70 -11.87
C GLU A 85 2.16 -17.86 -11.00
N GLY A 86 1.53 -19.03 -11.15
CA GLY A 86 2.11 -20.28 -10.65
C GLY A 86 1.12 -21.35 -10.19
N LEU A 87 0.56 -22.06 -11.18
CA LEU A 87 -0.01 -23.43 -11.17
C LEU A 87 -1.33 -23.68 -10.41
#